data_AF-A0A7J6IE57-F1
#
_entry.id   AF-A0A7J6IE57-F1
#
_cell.length_a   1.000
_cell.length_b   1.000
_cell.length_c   1.000
_cell.angle_alpha   90.00
_cell.angle_beta   90.00
_cell.angle_gamma   90.00
#
_symmetry.space_group_name_H-M   'P 1'
#
loop_
_entity.id
_entity.type
_entity.pdbx_description
1 polymer ?
#
loop_
_entity_poly.entity_id
_entity_poly.type
_entity_poly.pdbx_seq_one_letter_code
_entity_poly.pdbx_strand_id
1 'polypeptide(L)' 'MANNSDDEEHVIIVGIDFGTTFSGASWAYSGEPNDIEVISRWESKLNLNSDKEKAPSAILFPGKRGTISWGYGIPPNAK' A
#
# COMPACT_ATOMS: atom_id res chain seq x y z
N MET A 1 -14.74 -33.09 29.25
CA MET A 1 -14.58 -31.64 29.46
C MET A 1 -13.86 -31.12 28.23
N ALA A 2 -14.60 -30.52 27.29
CA ALA A 2 -14.00 -29.88 26.12
C ALA A 2 -13.39 -28.56 26.57
N ASN A 3 -12.11 -28.33 26.29
CA ASN A 3 -11.47 -27.05 26.56
C ASN A 3 -10.72 -26.58 25.30
N ASN A 4 -11.30 -25.52 24.73
CA ASN A 4 -10.80 -24.55 23.76
C ASN A 4 -10.05 -25.07 22.53
N SER A 5 -10.83 -25.41 21.50
CA SER A 5 -10.53 -24.89 20.16
C SER A 5 -10.98 -23.42 20.12
N ASP A 6 -10.31 -22.60 19.32
CA ASP A 6 -10.86 -21.35 18.74
C ASP A 6 -10.65 -20.01 19.48
N ASP A 7 -9.42 -19.74 19.92
CA ASP A 7 -8.89 -18.36 19.85
C ASP A 7 -7.68 -18.37 18.90
N GLU A 8 -7.90 -18.82 17.66
CA GLU A 8 -6.89 -18.61 16.61
C GLU A 8 -6.89 -17.11 16.31
N GLU A 9 -5.91 -16.38 16.85
CA GLU A 9 -5.78 -14.94 16.60
C GLU A 9 -5.65 -14.68 15.10
N HIS A 10 -6.74 -14.25 14.48
CA HIS A 10 -6.73 -13.87 13.08
C HIS A 10 -6.02 -12.52 12.89
N VAL A 11 -5.19 -12.44 11.85
CA VAL A 11 -4.37 -11.28 11.54
C VAL A 11 -4.51 -10.88 10.08
N ILE A 12 -4.24 -9.61 9.79
CA ILE A 12 -4.01 -9.15 8.42
C ILE A 12 -2.51 -9.17 8.18
N ILE A 13 -2.08 -9.94 7.19
CA ILE A 13 -0.68 -10.01 6.77
C ILE A 13 -0.49 -9.06 5.60
N VAL A 14 0.53 -8.20 5.67
CA VAL A 14 0.86 -7.26 4.59
C VAL A 14 2.21 -7.64 3.98
N GLY A 15 2.23 -7.85 2.67
CA GLY A 15 3.44 -8.03 1.88
C GLY A 15 3.86 -6.70 1.25
N ILE A 16 5.14 -6.34 1.34
CA ILE A 16 5.69 -5.10 0.75
C ILE A 16 6.86 -5.46 -0.17
N ASP A 17 6.78 -5.00 -1.42
CA ASP A 17 7.90 -4.99 -2.35
C ASP A 17 8.45 -3.56 -2.44
N PHE A 18 9.58 -3.31 -1.79
CA PHE A 18 10.23 -2.00 -1.78
C PHE A 18 11.32 -1.90 -2.84
N GLY A 19 10.89 -1.70 -4.08
CA GLY A 19 11.79 -1.56 -5.22
C GLY A 19 12.43 -0.17 -5.30
N THR A 20 13.47 -0.06 -6.14
CA THR A 20 14.17 1.21 -6.38
C THR A 20 13.35 2.19 -7.21
N THR A 21 12.61 1.71 -8.22
CA THR A 21 11.80 2.56 -9.12
C THR A 21 10.33 2.57 -8.71
N PHE A 22 9.79 1.42 -8.33
CA PHE A 22 8.39 1.24 -7.96
C PHE A 22 8.28 0.35 -6.72
N SER A 23 7.34 0.67 -5.86
CA SER A 23 6.99 -0.10 -4.67
C SER A 23 5.55 -0.59 -4.76
N GLY A 24 5.32 -1.82 -4.32
CA GLY A 24 4.00 -2.45 -4.28
C GLY A 24 3.65 -2.96 -2.89
N ALA A 25 2.37 -3.16 -2.64
CA ALA A 25 1.89 -3.78 -1.41
C ALA A 25 0.69 -4.69 -1.71
N SER A 26 0.56 -5.76 -0.94
CA SER A 26 -0.58 -6.67 -0.94
C SER A 26 -0.93 -7.03 0.49
N TRP A 27 -2.13 -7.58 0.70
CA TRP A 27 -2.54 -8.09 1.99
C TRP A 27 -3.39 -9.35 1.85
N ALA A 28 -3.44 -10.15 2.93
CA ALA A 28 -4.33 -11.31 3.05
C ALA A 28 -4.81 -11.44 4.49
N TYR A 29 -6.03 -11.95 4.66
CA TYR A 29 -6.58 -12.31 5.97
C TYR A 29 -6.14 -13.73 6.35
N SER A 30 -5.62 -13.94 7.57
CA SER A 30 -5.08 -15.26 7.95
C SER A 30 -6.12 -16.38 8.02
N GLY A 31 -7.41 -16.05 8.14
CA GLY A 31 -8.50 -17.03 8.03
C GLY A 31 -8.79 -17.48 6.59
N GLU A 32 -8.30 -16.73 5.58
CA GLU A 32 -8.45 -17.03 4.15
C GLU A 32 -7.11 -16.81 3.42
N PRO A 33 -6.06 -17.58 3.73
CA PRO A 33 -4.68 -17.28 3.31
C PRO A 33 -4.42 -17.37 1.80
N ASN A 34 -5.35 -17.97 1.04
CA ASN A 34 -5.28 -18.04 -0.41
C ASN A 34 -5.94 -16.84 -1.10
N ASP A 35 -6.66 -16.01 -0.35
CA ASP A 35 -7.29 -14.79 -0.88
C ASP A 35 -6.36 -13.60 -0.65
N ILE A 36 -5.61 -13.25 -1.70
CA ILE A 36 -4.56 -12.21 -1.66
C ILE A 36 -5.04 -11.00 -2.47
N GLU A 37 -5.10 -9.87 -1.81
CA GLU A 37 -5.52 -8.60 -2.40
C GLU A 37 -4.32 -7.71 -2.70
N VAL A 38 -4.16 -7.29 -3.95
CA VAL A 38 -3.09 -6.38 -4.38
C VAL A 38 -3.59 -4.94 -4.30
N ILE A 39 -2.80 -4.06 -3.66
CA ILE A 39 -3.11 -2.63 -3.60
C ILE A 39 -2.86 -2.02 -4.99
N SER A 40 -3.94 -1.73 -5.70
CA SER A 40 -3.91 -1.09 -7.02
C SER A 40 -4.38 0.36 -7.01
N ARG A 41 -5.11 0.76 -5.96
CA ARG A 41 -5.67 2.10 -5.79
C ARG A 41 -4.83 2.91 -4.82
N TRP A 42 -3.94 3.72 -5.38
CA TRP A 42 -3.07 4.60 -4.62
C TRP A 42 -3.66 6.01 -4.50
N GLU A 43 -3.40 6.67 -3.37
CA GLU A 43 -3.73 8.09 -3.22
C GLU A 43 -2.97 8.90 -4.28
N SER A 44 -3.72 9.73 -5.01
CA SER A 44 -3.22 10.46 -6.17
C SER A 44 -3.96 11.78 -6.30
N LYS A 45 -3.25 12.83 -6.70
CA LYS A 45 -3.86 14.14 -7.03
C LYS A 45 -4.58 14.14 -8.38
N LEU A 46 -4.30 13.16 -9.23
CA LEU A 46 -4.98 12.93 -10.50
C LEU A 46 -5.90 11.72 -10.38
N ASN A 47 -7.12 11.83 -10.90
CA ASN A 47 -8.19 10.82 -10.81
C ASN A 47 -7.90 9.48 -11.54
N LEU A 48 -6.66 9.18 -11.89
CA LEU A 48 -6.28 8.16 -12.89
C LEU A 48 -5.33 7.05 -12.40
N ASN A 49 -5.03 6.98 -11.10
CA ASN A 49 -4.12 5.96 -10.55
C ASN A 49 -4.84 4.89 -9.71
N SER A 50 -6.09 4.59 -10.05
CA SER A 50 -6.89 3.57 -9.36
C SER A 50 -6.55 2.13 -9.74
N ASP A 51 -5.74 1.93 -10.79
CA ASP A 51 -5.57 0.63 -11.46
C ASP A 51 -4.07 0.26 -11.61
N LYS A 52 -3.21 0.72 -10.69
CA LYS A 52 -1.76 0.52 -10.76
C LYS A 52 -1.28 -0.30 -9.57
N GLU A 53 -0.80 -1.52 -9.82
CA GLU A 53 -0.32 -2.43 -8.77
C GLU A 53 0.91 -1.92 -7.99
N LYS A 54 1.62 -0.92 -8.52
CA LYS A 54 2.78 -0.31 -7.87
C LYS A 54 2.72 1.22 -7.97
N ALA A 55 3.24 1.89 -6.94
CA ALA A 55 3.47 3.33 -6.93
C ALA A 55 4.96 3.67 -7.13
N PRO A 56 5.32 4.84 -7.67
CA PRO A 56 6.71 5.28 -7.76
C PRO A 56 7.40 5.29 -6.39
N SER A 57 8.64 4.78 -6.31
CA SER A 57 9.46 4.79 -5.10
C SER A 57 10.11 6.16 -4.85
N ALA A 58 9.29 7.19 -4.66
CA ALA A 58 9.76 8.57 -4.58
C ALA A 58 8.99 9.37 -3.53
N ILE A 59 9.72 10.24 -2.81
CA ILE A 59 9.17 11.22 -1.86
C ILE A 59 9.57 12.61 -2.33
N LEU A 60 8.60 13.52 -2.41
CA LEU A 60 8.81 14.94 -2.60
C LEU A 60 8.73 15.65 -1.25
N PHE A 61 9.81 16.34 -0.89
CA PHE A 61 9.85 17.29 0.22
C PHE A 61 9.71 18.70 -0.35
N PRO A 62 8.51 19.28 -0.37
CA PRO A 62 8.41 20.69 -0.74
C PRO A 62 9.08 21.53 0.35
N GLY A 63 9.57 22.72 -0.01
CA GLY A 63 10.16 23.67 0.94
C GLY A 63 9.17 24.07 2.05
N LYS A 64 9.56 25.04 2.90
CA LYS A 64 8.95 25.39 4.21
C LYS A 64 7.42 25.55 4.32
N ARG A 65 6.64 25.52 3.23
CA ARG A 65 5.18 25.72 3.22
C ARG A 65 4.39 24.65 2.43
N GLY A 66 5.01 23.59 1.95
CA GLY A 66 4.31 22.54 1.20
C GLY A 66 4.04 21.27 2.00
N THR A 67 3.16 20.41 1.47
CA THR A 67 2.85 19.09 2.01
C THR A 67 3.78 18.03 1.41
N ILE A 68 4.44 17.23 2.25
CA ILE A 68 5.21 16.06 1.80
C ILE A 68 4.27 15.14 1.01
N SER A 69 4.72 14.65 -0.13
CA SER A 69 3.96 13.71 -0.96
C SER A 69 4.83 12.55 -1.41
N TRP A 70 4.22 11.39 -1.63
CA TRP A 70 4.88 10.15 -2.04
C TRP A 70 4.19 9.58 -3.29
N GLY A 71 4.94 8.84 -4.10
CA GLY A 71 4.39 8.07 -5.22
C GLY A 71 3.52 8.90 -6.14
N TYR A 72 2.30 8.43 -6.41
CA TYR A 72 1.33 9.13 -7.25
C TYR A 72 0.73 10.41 -6.64
N GLY A 73 1.00 10.69 -5.36
CA GLY A 73 0.70 11.97 -4.73
C GLY A 73 1.62 13.12 -5.18
N ILE A 74 2.77 12.80 -5.79
CA ILE A 74 3.71 13.79 -6.34
C ILE A 74 3.09 14.46 -7.58
N PRO A 75 2.98 15.80 -7.61
CA PRO A 75 2.48 16.52 -8.79
C PRO A 75 3.37 16.26 -10.02
N PRO A 76 2.81 16.09 -11.24
CA PRO A 76 3.59 15.83 -12.45
C PRO A 76 4.67 16.88 -12.78
N ASN A 77 4.48 18.11 -12.31
CA ASN A 77 5.39 19.24 -12.55
C ASN A 77 6.26 19.58 -11.33
N ALA A 78 6.25 18.74 -10.29
CA ALA A 78 7.16 18.92 -9.17
C ALA A 78 8.60 18.63 -9.64
N LYS A 79 9.50 19.58 -9.40
CA LYS A 79 10.94 19.42 -9.63
C LYS A 79 11.65 19.22 -8.29
#